data_AF-A0A7W0NM40-F1
#
_entry.id   AF-A0A7W0NM40-F1
#
_cell.length_a   1.000
_cell.length_b   1.000
_cell.length_c   1.000
_cell.angle_alpha   90.00
_cell.angle_beta   90.00
_cell.angle_gamma   90.00
#
_symmetry.space_group_name_H-M   'P 1'
#
loop_
_entity.id
_entity.type
_entity.pdbx_description
1 polymer ?
#
loop_
_entity_poly.entity_id
_entity_poly.type
_entity_poly.pdbx_seq_one_letter_code
_entity_poly.pdbx_strand_id
1 'polypeptide(L)'
;MWRHEGPNEVQQRQRARCPGRPERGDGPDTAFGGRTGSGTLAKTTATVENLNLLDADGPGGVPGLVTADLVRAVAKSSYAWGTGTASSQGSRFVNLSVAGIPVAADVEPNSRVDVPGVGFVRLYQRNLRSGASGASASVQMIHLFVTESNTFNLPVDTELIVASAKSKAVPF
;
A
#
# COMPACT_ATOMS: atom_id res chain seq x y z
N MET A 1 -47.28 20.40 -14.75
CA MET A 1 -46.30 20.29 -15.86
C MET A 1 -44.92 20.26 -15.23
N TRP A 2 -44.41 19.06 -14.98
CA TRP A 2 -43.17 18.82 -14.24
C TRP A 2 -41.97 19.01 -15.17
N ARG A 3 -41.04 19.89 -14.83
CA ARG A 3 -39.71 19.95 -15.47
C ARG A 3 -38.70 19.30 -14.55
N HIS A 4 -38.05 18.26 -15.06
CA HIS A 4 -36.85 17.64 -14.51
C HIS A 4 -35.65 18.53 -14.81
N GLU A 5 -34.95 18.99 -13.77
CA GLU A 5 -33.54 19.39 -13.85
C GLU A 5 -32.87 18.93 -12.55
N GLY A 6 -31.87 18.05 -12.67
CA GLY A 6 -31.02 17.63 -11.57
C GLY A 6 -29.61 17.39 -12.12
N PRO A 7 -28.60 18.17 -11.70
CA PRO A 7 -27.22 17.88 -12.02
C PRO A 7 -26.49 17.26 -10.81
N ASN A 8 -26.08 16.00 -10.98
CA ASN A 8 -24.72 15.52 -10.76
C ASN A 8 -24.00 15.97 -9.48
N GLU A 9 -24.24 15.30 -8.34
CA GLU A 9 -23.39 15.45 -7.15
C GLU A 9 -22.24 14.44 -7.20
N VAL A 10 -21.24 14.76 -8.03
CA VAL A 10 -19.93 14.11 -8.04
C VAL A 10 -19.14 14.61 -6.85
N GLN A 11 -18.78 13.68 -5.95
CA GLN A 11 -17.65 13.73 -5.01
C GLN A 11 -17.14 15.13 -4.63
N GLN A 12 -17.66 15.69 -3.52
CA GLN A 12 -17.11 16.89 -2.93
C GLN A 12 -15.70 16.62 -2.38
N ARG A 13 -14.73 17.06 -3.18
CA ARG A 13 -13.32 17.28 -2.85
C ARG A 13 -13.23 18.29 -1.71
N GLN A 14 -12.67 17.90 -0.58
CA GLN A 14 -12.10 18.86 0.37
C GLN A 14 -10.68 18.43 0.72
N ARG A 15 -9.73 18.97 -0.05
CA ARG A 15 -8.29 18.94 0.24
C ARG A 15 -8.02 20.00 1.30
N ALA A 16 -7.84 19.61 2.55
CA ALA A 16 -7.23 20.47 3.56
C ALA A 16 -5.71 20.41 3.38
N ARG A 17 -5.14 21.41 2.70
CA ARG A 17 -3.68 21.63 2.69
C ARG A 17 -3.30 22.26 4.03
N CYS A 18 -2.50 21.56 4.82
CA CYS A 18 -1.85 22.10 6.01
C CYS A 18 -0.36 22.34 5.66
N PRO A 19 0.16 23.58 5.67
CA PRO A 19 1.57 23.84 5.37
C PRO A 19 2.47 23.28 6.48
N GLY A 20 3.53 22.53 6.12
CA GLY A 20 4.55 22.01 7.06
C GLY A 20 4.50 20.51 7.36
N ARG A 21 3.80 19.70 6.56
CA ARG A 21 3.70 18.24 6.73
C ARG A 21 4.67 17.55 5.75
N PRO A 22 5.43 16.52 6.16
CA PRO A 22 6.19 15.69 5.21
C PRO A 22 5.27 15.27 4.08
N GLU A 23 5.72 15.43 2.84
CA GLU A 23 4.98 15.13 1.62
C GLU A 23 4.68 13.63 1.54
N ARG A 24 3.67 13.23 2.29
CA ARG A 24 3.08 11.91 2.29
C ARG A 24 2.38 11.78 0.94
N GLY A 25 2.89 10.92 0.07
CA GLY A 25 2.30 10.69 -1.24
C GLY A 25 0.78 10.59 -1.17
N ASP A 26 0.09 11.36 -2.02
CA ASP A 26 -1.35 11.32 -2.14
C ASP A 26 -1.72 10.07 -2.96
N GLY A 27 -2.70 9.29 -2.53
CA GLY A 27 -3.27 8.25 -3.38
C GLY A 27 -4.54 7.66 -2.77
N PRO A 28 -5.46 7.16 -3.61
CA PRO A 28 -6.74 6.64 -3.12
C PRO A 28 -6.56 5.28 -2.45
N ASP A 29 -7.06 5.16 -1.22
CA ASP A 29 -7.42 3.89 -0.62
C ASP A 29 -8.84 3.52 -1.10
N THR A 30 -9.05 2.27 -1.48
CA THR A 30 -10.38 1.77 -1.86
C THR A 30 -10.64 0.44 -1.17
N ALA A 31 -11.82 0.31 -0.58
CA ALA A 31 -12.30 -0.94 -0.01
C ALA A 31 -13.67 -1.29 -0.62
N PHE A 32 -13.83 -2.54 -1.05
CA PHE A 32 -15.08 -3.09 -1.55
C PHE A 32 -15.36 -4.43 -0.89
N GLY A 33 -16.60 -4.60 -0.42
CA GLY A 33 -17.15 -5.87 0.04
C GLY A 33 -18.49 -6.10 -0.65
N GLY A 34 -18.71 -7.31 -1.15
CA GLY A 34 -19.94 -7.66 -1.86
C GLY A 34 -20.28 -9.14 -1.75
N ARG A 35 -21.58 -9.45 -1.87
CA ARG A 35 -22.08 -10.81 -2.02
C ARG A 35 -22.28 -11.09 -3.50
N THR A 36 -21.93 -12.29 -3.95
CA THR A 36 -22.31 -12.81 -5.27
C THR A 36 -23.42 -13.84 -5.09
N GLY A 37 -24.10 -14.25 -6.17
CA GLY A 37 -25.19 -15.24 -6.10
C GLY A 37 -24.79 -16.60 -5.48
N SER A 38 -23.50 -16.87 -5.35
CA SER A 38 -22.96 -18.12 -4.77
C SER A 38 -21.78 -17.90 -3.82
N GLY A 39 -21.53 -16.65 -3.39
CA GLY A 39 -20.29 -16.33 -2.67
C GLY A 39 -20.16 -14.96 -1.98
N THR A 40 -18.98 -14.72 -1.40
CA THR A 40 -18.53 -13.40 -0.91
C THR A 40 -17.28 -12.94 -1.66
N LEU A 41 -17.14 -11.63 -1.85
CA LEU A 41 -15.99 -10.99 -2.47
C LEU A 41 -15.55 -9.80 -1.62
N ALA A 42 -14.25 -9.73 -1.35
CA ALA A 42 -13.62 -8.60 -0.68
C ALA A 42 -12.39 -8.17 -1.49
N LYS A 43 -12.27 -6.88 -1.76
CA LYS A 43 -11.11 -6.29 -2.42
C LYS A 43 -10.74 -4.99 -1.73
N THR A 44 -9.48 -4.87 -1.35
CA THR A 44 -8.92 -3.62 -0.85
C THR A 44 -7.71 -3.24 -1.68
N THR A 45 -7.52 -1.94 -1.87
CA THR A 45 -6.37 -1.37 -2.54
C THR A 45 -5.87 -0.17 -1.76
N ALA A 46 -4.56 -0.06 -1.64
CA ALA A 46 -3.91 1.13 -1.12
C ALA A 46 -2.94 1.64 -2.19
N THR A 47 -3.04 2.92 -2.52
CA THR A 47 -2.20 3.53 -3.56
C THR A 47 -1.53 4.75 -2.97
N VAL A 48 -0.23 4.91 -3.22
CA VAL A 48 0.55 6.09 -2.84
C VAL A 48 1.28 6.56 -4.08
N GLU A 49 1.08 7.81 -4.48
CA GLU A 49 1.77 8.44 -5.60
C GLU A 49 2.82 9.42 -5.07
N ASN A 50 3.97 9.53 -5.75
CA ASN A 50 5.09 10.37 -5.36
C ASN A 50 5.53 10.11 -3.90
N LEU A 51 5.78 8.85 -3.59
CA LEU A 51 6.30 8.45 -2.29
C LEU A 51 7.71 9.03 -2.10
N ASN A 52 7.89 9.74 -0.99
CA ASN A 52 9.19 10.18 -0.52
C ASN A 52 9.26 10.00 1.00
N LEU A 53 9.99 8.98 1.46
CA LEU A 53 10.14 8.67 2.88
C LEU A 53 11.50 9.09 3.39
N LEU A 54 11.49 9.73 4.56
CA LEU A 54 12.70 10.16 5.27
C LEU A 54 13.54 11.12 4.42
N ASP A 55 12.87 12.01 3.70
CA ASP A 55 13.53 13.18 3.13
C ASP A 55 13.90 14.14 4.26
N ALA A 56 15.12 14.67 4.20
CA ALA A 56 15.58 15.68 5.13
C ALA A 56 15.60 17.03 4.40
N ASP A 57 14.54 17.81 4.56
CA ASP A 57 14.45 19.17 4.02
C ASP A 57 15.50 20.09 4.69
N GLY A 58 16.54 20.49 3.96
CA GLY A 58 17.55 21.44 4.43
C GLY A 58 18.74 21.66 3.48
N PRO A 59 19.58 22.69 3.68
CA PRO A 59 20.81 22.87 2.89
C PRO A 59 21.76 21.68 3.12
N GLY A 60 21.99 20.88 2.09
CA GLY A 60 22.69 19.58 2.20
C GLY A 60 21.76 18.37 2.36
N GLY A 61 20.46 18.52 2.06
CA GLY A 61 19.43 17.49 2.16
C GLY A 61 19.84 16.15 1.57
N VAL A 62 19.52 15.10 2.31
CA VAL A 62 19.79 13.71 1.90
C VAL A 62 18.59 13.28 1.06
N PRO A 63 18.78 12.78 -0.17
CA PRO A 63 17.67 12.27 -0.96
C PRO A 63 16.90 11.22 -0.16
N GLY A 64 15.57 11.23 -0.27
CA GLY A 64 14.69 10.34 0.47
C GLY A 64 15.16 8.88 0.45
N LEU A 65 15.18 8.26 1.62
CA LEU A 65 15.67 6.90 1.80
C LEU A 65 14.87 5.88 0.98
N VAL A 66 13.56 6.08 0.87
CA VAL A 66 12.70 5.24 0.04
C VAL A 66 11.80 6.13 -0.80
N THR A 67 11.97 6.07 -2.11
CA THR A 67 11.21 6.88 -3.07
C THR A 67 10.55 6.00 -4.11
N ALA A 68 9.38 6.40 -4.59
CA ALA A 68 8.69 5.74 -5.70
C ALA A 68 7.63 6.66 -6.30
N ASP A 69 7.43 6.60 -7.62
CA ASP A 69 6.37 7.36 -8.28
C ASP A 69 4.99 6.78 -7.97
N LEU A 70 4.90 5.46 -7.86
CA LEU A 70 3.68 4.76 -7.52
C LEU A 70 3.99 3.52 -6.69
N VAL A 71 3.30 3.41 -5.56
CA VAL A 71 3.23 2.18 -4.78
C VAL A 71 1.77 1.76 -4.69
N ARG A 72 1.46 0.58 -5.21
CA ARG A 72 0.10 0.05 -5.20
C ARG A 72 0.04 -1.32 -4.56
N ALA A 73 -0.78 -1.45 -3.53
CA ALA A 73 -1.15 -2.70 -2.90
C ALA A 73 -2.55 -3.13 -3.34
N VAL A 74 -2.72 -4.40 -3.67
CA VAL A 74 -4.03 -5.00 -3.92
C VAL A 74 -4.15 -6.29 -3.12
N ALA A 75 -5.22 -6.41 -2.33
CA ALA A 75 -5.58 -7.64 -1.65
C ALA A 75 -7.00 -8.04 -2.06
N LYS A 76 -7.16 -9.14 -2.79
CA LYS A 76 -8.45 -9.67 -3.22
C LYS A 76 -8.67 -11.05 -2.59
N SER A 77 -9.84 -11.24 -2.00
CA SER A 77 -10.30 -12.52 -1.48
C SER A 77 -11.72 -12.78 -2.00
N SER A 78 -11.99 -13.98 -2.47
CA SER A 78 -13.33 -14.42 -2.83
C SER A 78 -13.61 -15.79 -2.24
N TYR A 79 -14.88 -16.09 -2.04
CA TYR A 79 -15.37 -17.41 -1.70
C TYR A 79 -16.55 -17.71 -2.58
N ALA A 80 -16.51 -18.79 -3.35
CA ALA A 80 -17.63 -19.24 -4.18
C ALA A 80 -17.58 -20.75 -4.34
N TRP A 81 -18.75 -21.39 -4.41
CA TRP A 81 -18.87 -22.83 -4.69
C TRP A 81 -18.00 -23.72 -3.79
N GLY A 82 -17.98 -23.44 -2.48
CA GLY A 82 -17.18 -24.21 -1.52
C GLY A 82 -15.68 -23.90 -1.55
N THR A 83 -15.22 -22.94 -2.36
CA THR A 83 -13.80 -22.65 -2.55
C THR A 83 -13.48 -21.18 -2.29
N GLY A 84 -12.58 -20.94 -1.34
CA GLY A 84 -11.95 -19.64 -1.14
C GLY A 84 -10.74 -19.45 -2.04
N THR A 85 -10.61 -18.27 -2.65
CA THR A 85 -9.47 -17.85 -3.47
C THR A 85 -8.93 -16.50 -3.02
N ALA A 86 -7.61 -16.38 -2.89
CA ALA A 86 -6.90 -15.15 -2.53
C ALA A 86 -5.92 -14.74 -3.64
N SER A 87 -5.76 -13.44 -3.87
CA SER A 87 -4.87 -12.89 -4.90
C SER A 87 -4.31 -11.52 -4.50
N SER A 88 -3.07 -11.28 -4.90
CA SER A 88 -2.37 -9.99 -4.81
C SER A 88 -2.16 -9.34 -6.19
N GLN A 89 -2.90 -9.80 -7.21
CA GLN A 89 -2.71 -9.34 -8.58
C GLN A 89 -3.03 -7.84 -8.71
N GLY A 90 -2.12 -7.12 -9.38
CA GLY A 90 -2.21 -5.67 -9.56
C GLY A 90 -1.46 -4.85 -8.51
N SER A 91 -0.85 -5.49 -7.51
CA SER A 91 0.18 -4.85 -6.69
C SER A 91 1.42 -4.57 -7.55
N ARG A 92 2.01 -3.38 -7.42
CA ARG A 92 3.21 -3.00 -8.18
C ARG A 92 3.92 -1.79 -7.59
N PHE A 93 5.17 -1.63 -8.00
CA PHE A 93 5.95 -0.41 -7.86
C PHE A 93 6.15 0.26 -9.22
N VAL A 94 6.35 1.57 -9.23
CA VAL A 94 6.89 2.33 -10.37
C VAL A 94 8.04 3.18 -9.85
N ASN A 95 9.21 3.06 -10.49
CA ASN A 95 10.42 3.81 -10.17
C ASN A 95 10.80 3.76 -8.68
N LEU A 96 10.70 2.59 -8.07
CA LEU A 96 11.13 2.39 -6.67
C LEU A 96 12.65 2.54 -6.57
N SER A 97 13.10 3.32 -5.61
CA SER A 97 14.50 3.45 -5.22
C SER A 97 14.63 3.36 -3.71
N VAL A 98 15.65 2.63 -3.24
CA VAL A 98 15.97 2.45 -1.83
C VAL A 98 17.42 2.87 -1.63
N ALA A 99 17.66 3.83 -0.73
CA ALA A 99 18.97 4.44 -0.49
C ALA A 99 19.63 4.97 -1.78
N GLY A 100 18.84 5.51 -2.71
CA GLY A 100 19.31 6.00 -4.00
C GLY A 100 19.61 4.91 -5.05
N ILE A 101 19.45 3.63 -4.71
CA ILE A 101 19.62 2.50 -5.63
C ILE A 101 18.26 2.11 -6.22
N PRO A 102 18.09 2.20 -7.55
CA PRO A 102 16.88 1.74 -8.21
C PRO A 102 16.63 0.24 -7.95
N VAL A 103 15.40 -0.10 -7.60
CA VAL A 103 14.95 -1.48 -7.44
C VAL A 103 14.16 -1.87 -8.69
N ALA A 104 14.36 -3.10 -9.17
CA ALA A 104 13.64 -3.62 -10.31
C ALA A 104 12.12 -3.58 -10.10
N ALA A 105 11.34 -3.38 -11.16
CA ALA A 105 9.89 -3.26 -11.07
C ALA A 105 9.19 -4.58 -10.67
N ASP A 106 9.81 -5.71 -10.99
CA ASP A 106 9.37 -7.08 -10.75
C ASP A 106 9.96 -7.67 -9.46
N VAL A 107 9.86 -6.90 -8.36
CA VAL A 107 10.29 -7.37 -7.04
C VAL A 107 9.58 -8.67 -6.67
N GLU A 108 10.35 -9.68 -6.29
CA GLU A 108 9.79 -10.93 -5.78
C GLU A 108 9.01 -10.69 -4.47
N PRO A 109 7.97 -11.47 -4.20
CA PRO A 109 7.24 -11.34 -2.95
C PRO A 109 8.12 -11.61 -1.73
N ASN A 110 7.99 -10.77 -0.70
CA ASN A 110 8.76 -10.82 0.55
C ASN A 110 10.28 -10.61 0.37
N SER A 111 10.71 -9.92 -0.69
CA SER A 111 12.11 -9.52 -0.84
C SER A 111 12.58 -8.60 0.28
N ARG A 112 13.86 -8.69 0.62
CA ARG A 112 14.51 -7.84 1.62
C ARG A 112 15.62 -7.03 0.94
N VAL A 113 15.69 -5.75 1.26
CA VAL A 113 16.77 -4.84 0.86
C VAL A 113 17.38 -4.26 2.14
N ASP A 114 18.66 -4.52 2.37
CA ASP A 114 19.37 -3.92 3.50
C ASP A 114 19.72 -2.46 3.22
N VAL A 115 19.61 -1.62 4.24
CA VAL A 115 19.81 -0.18 4.16
C VAL A 115 20.85 0.22 5.21
N PRO A 116 22.12 0.38 4.81
CA PRO A 116 23.21 0.70 5.73
C PRO A 116 22.92 1.95 6.56
N GLY A 117 23.16 1.89 7.87
CA GLY A 117 22.96 3.01 8.79
C GLY A 117 21.49 3.24 9.20
N VAL A 118 20.57 2.35 8.82
CA VAL A 118 19.16 2.40 9.23
C VAL A 118 18.64 1.02 9.64
N GLY A 119 18.82 0.01 8.79
CA GLY A 119 18.32 -1.35 9.00
C GLY A 119 17.98 -2.03 7.69
N PHE A 120 16.71 -2.38 7.47
CA PHE A 120 16.29 -3.05 6.23
C PHE A 120 14.83 -2.74 5.85
N VAL A 121 14.54 -2.87 4.56
CA VAL A 121 13.19 -2.75 4.00
C VAL A 121 12.76 -4.11 3.48
N ARG A 122 11.56 -4.56 3.88
CA ARG A 122 10.87 -5.65 3.20
C ARG A 122 9.93 -5.08 2.15
N LEU A 123 10.05 -5.62 0.95
CA LEU A 123 9.29 -5.23 -0.20
C LEU A 123 8.28 -6.32 -0.56
N TYR A 124 7.11 -5.88 -0.98
CA TYR A 124 6.01 -6.71 -1.46
C TYR A 124 5.72 -7.93 -0.56
N GLN A 125 5.58 -7.67 0.75
CA GLN A 125 5.18 -8.72 1.69
C GLN A 125 3.73 -9.12 1.42
N ARG A 126 3.52 -10.42 1.19
CA ARG A 126 2.18 -10.95 0.92
C ARG A 126 1.96 -12.27 1.64
N ASN A 127 0.76 -12.38 2.21
CA ASN A 127 0.23 -13.60 2.78
C ASN A 127 -1.12 -13.89 2.14
N LEU A 128 -1.19 -14.97 1.37
CA LEU A 128 -2.40 -15.42 0.68
C LEU A 128 -2.82 -16.76 1.29
N ARG A 129 -4.04 -16.82 1.81
CA ARG A 129 -4.65 -18.05 2.33
C ARG A 129 -5.92 -18.32 1.55
N SER A 130 -6.04 -19.53 1.04
CA SER A 130 -7.17 -20.01 0.25
C SER A 130 -7.62 -21.36 0.80
N GLY A 131 -8.89 -21.71 0.67
CA GLY A 131 -9.40 -22.99 1.14
C GLY A 131 -10.92 -23.04 1.30
N ALA A 132 -11.43 -24.21 1.70
CA ALA A 132 -12.86 -24.47 1.82
C ALA A 132 -13.56 -23.65 2.93
N SER A 133 -12.80 -23.13 3.90
CA SER A 133 -13.33 -22.27 4.98
C SER A 133 -13.31 -20.78 4.65
N GLY A 134 -12.84 -20.40 3.46
CA GLY A 134 -12.69 -19.01 3.04
C GLY A 134 -11.30 -18.67 2.54
N ALA A 135 -11.10 -17.39 2.29
CA ALA A 135 -9.85 -16.84 1.81
C ALA A 135 -9.49 -15.54 2.55
N SER A 136 -8.20 -15.28 2.66
CA SER A 136 -7.67 -14.01 3.15
C SER A 136 -6.42 -13.62 2.39
N ALA A 137 -6.29 -12.34 2.08
CA ALA A 137 -5.11 -11.75 1.48
C ALA A 137 -4.63 -10.59 2.34
N SER A 138 -3.34 -10.55 2.64
CA SER A 138 -2.66 -9.40 3.24
C SER A 138 -1.49 -9.02 2.35
N VAL A 139 -1.36 -7.74 2.03
CA VAL A 139 -0.27 -7.18 1.25
C VAL A 139 0.24 -5.92 1.93
N GLN A 140 1.54 -5.83 2.12
CA GLN A 140 2.26 -4.63 2.55
C GLN A 140 3.35 -4.39 1.51
N MET A 141 3.32 -3.25 0.83
CA MET A 141 4.29 -3.02 -0.25
C MET A 141 5.64 -2.63 0.30
N ILE A 142 5.70 -1.72 1.27
CA ILE A 142 6.97 -1.30 1.90
C ILE A 142 6.81 -1.45 3.40
N HIS A 143 7.75 -2.15 4.03
CA HIS A 143 7.88 -2.26 5.48
C HIS A 143 9.34 -2.03 5.85
N LEU A 144 9.63 -0.82 6.32
CA LEU A 144 10.94 -0.45 6.81
C LEU A 144 11.05 -0.83 8.29
N PHE A 145 12.16 -1.47 8.64
CA PHE A 145 12.58 -1.78 10.00
C PHE A 145 13.83 -0.98 10.31
N VAL A 146 13.76 -0.16 11.35
CA VAL A 146 14.91 0.58 11.88
C VAL A 146 15.57 -0.28 12.94
N THR A 147 16.73 -0.84 12.63
CA THR A 147 17.50 -1.70 13.55
C THR A 147 18.76 -1.03 14.06
N GLU A 148 19.11 0.14 13.52
CA GLU A 148 20.32 0.89 13.85
C GLU A 148 19.98 2.34 14.20
N SER A 149 20.82 2.94 15.05
CA SER A 149 20.79 4.39 15.24
C SER A 149 21.11 5.07 13.91
N ASN A 150 20.28 6.02 13.53
CA ASN A 150 20.27 6.62 12.20
C ASN A 150 20.26 8.15 12.30
N THR A 151 20.71 8.80 11.23
CA THR A 151 20.75 10.26 11.11
C THR A 151 19.38 10.92 11.02
N PHE A 152 18.32 10.12 10.81
CA PHE A 152 16.94 10.58 10.75
C PHE A 152 16.30 10.70 12.15
N ASN A 153 17.05 10.44 13.23
CA ASN A 153 16.57 10.44 14.61
C ASN A 153 15.37 9.51 14.86
N LEU A 154 15.22 8.47 14.04
CA LEU A 154 14.22 7.44 14.31
C LEU A 154 14.75 6.51 15.42
N PRO A 155 13.96 6.22 16.46
CA PRO A 155 14.32 5.22 17.44
C PRO A 155 14.59 3.86 16.79
N VAL A 156 15.56 3.11 17.33
CA VAL A 156 15.69 1.67 17.03
C VAL A 156 14.38 0.96 17.39
N ASP A 157 14.04 -0.08 16.63
CA ASP A 157 12.78 -0.81 16.68
C ASP A 157 11.57 -0.06 16.11
N THR A 158 11.80 1.08 15.43
CA THR A 158 10.74 1.74 14.66
C THR A 158 10.39 0.91 13.42
N GLU A 159 9.09 0.69 13.21
CA GLU A 159 8.57 0.11 11.98
C GLU A 159 7.72 1.12 11.21
N LEU A 160 7.93 1.20 9.90
CA LEU A 160 7.14 2.03 9.00
C LEU A 160 6.54 1.17 7.88
N ILE A 161 5.21 1.20 7.74
CA ILE A 161 4.49 0.42 6.74
C ILE A 161 3.79 1.39 5.78
N VAL A 162 4.01 1.19 4.48
CA VAL A 162 3.40 1.99 3.41
C VAL A 162 2.67 1.10 2.41
N ALA A 163 1.50 1.57 1.95
CA ALA A 163 0.58 0.88 1.07
C ALA A 163 0.24 -0.53 1.57
N SER A 164 -0.69 -0.61 2.52
CA SER A 164 -1.16 -1.84 3.16
C SER A 164 -2.59 -2.16 2.74
N ALA A 165 -2.84 -3.38 2.27
CA ALA A 165 -4.16 -3.85 1.87
C ALA A 165 -4.44 -5.22 2.51
N LYS A 166 -5.63 -5.37 3.11
CA LYS A 166 -6.10 -6.63 3.70
C LYS A 166 -7.51 -6.95 3.25
N SER A 167 -7.79 -8.21 2.95
CA SER A 167 -9.13 -8.68 2.63
C SER A 167 -9.38 -10.08 3.18
N LYS A 168 -10.66 -10.38 3.43
CA LYS A 168 -11.13 -11.68 3.89
C LYS A 168 -12.49 -11.96 3.28
N ALA A 169 -12.68 -13.19 2.81
CA ALA A 169 -13.94 -13.71 2.28
C ALA A 169 -14.23 -15.05 2.96
N VAL A 170 -15.45 -15.25 3.42
CA VAL A 170 -15.90 -16.46 4.13
C VAL A 170 -17.22 -16.94 3.56
N PRO A 171 -17.60 -18.21 3.79
CA PRO A 171 -18.96 -18.68 3.54
C PRO A 171 -20.00 -17.79 4.25
N PHE A 172 -21.18 -17.65 3.64
CA PHE A 172 -22.34 -17.00 4.26
C PHE A 172 -23.39 -18.04 4.65
#